data_AF-A0A146K6I8-F1
#
_entry.id   AF-A0A146K6I8-F1
#
_cell.length_a   1.000
_cell.length_b   1.000
_cell.length_c   1.000
_cell.angle_alpha   90.00
_cell.angle_beta   90.00
_cell.angle_gamma   90.00
#
_symmetry.space_group_name_H-M   'P 1'
#
loop_
_entity.id
_entity.type
_entity.pdbx_description
1 polymer ?
#
loop_
_entity_poly.entity_id
_entity_poly.type
_entity_poly.pdbx_seq_one_letter_code
_entity_poly.pdbx_strand_id
1 'polypeptide(L)'
;RLSPLLTDQYQFSMVYTYFKSNRHMEPAVFEMFFRSNPFKGSYAIFAGLGRLLDFLVDFHFTDEEIAYLKKTMPYAHDDFFVYLRTLNYEQLTIRAPEEGRVVFGGEPVISVEGPLGMCQLIETTLLVLVNYATLVTTNACRMRVAAEPGFTEQKIKDIHNVPDTVKKLLNDHILMEFGLRRAQGPNGGMSASNYAIMGGFNATSNVLAAMDLGIKPIGTMAHAFILSHTERLEDYINVYPDYPEPQLKNHNFKKFANLVLKWQEKLFSCLDLASSSHMQTHIENQFPLFSCYRGNEQELTAFAVFAFTQPTNFVALIDTYDTLNSGMANFLIVSCALMEYGIQPAGVRLDSGDLCYLSKECRNMLNRLDLVFVNHYEQLTPNVEKIQYDGQIKNAKIVASNDITEEVLVQLHKDGAAIDTYGIGTHLVTCKVQPALGGVYKLVQVNGQPRMKMTEEISKATLPGAKDVFRLYLSNNEPYVDLICQRDQEKIEAGKIYTCVHPTDELKRVQVKPARVVKLHQTWLENGVVTYNHVVKDGKVQLIHPEVGAVRQFVLEQVYMLRDDHKRYLNPTPYKVSLSEKMSHLVKEMAIECRNVPLIE
;
A
#
# COMPACT_ATOMS: atom_id res chain seq x y z
N ARG A 1 4.68 -22.11 -8.51
CA ARG A 1 5.80 -22.02 -9.46
C ARG A 1 5.64 -20.84 -10.40
N LEU A 2 6.63 -19.94 -10.43
CA LEU A 2 6.84 -18.98 -11.52
C LEU A 2 7.84 -19.61 -12.51
N SER A 3 7.52 -19.59 -13.80
CA SER A 3 8.36 -20.22 -14.83
C SER A 3 9.62 -19.38 -15.12
N PRO A 4 10.80 -19.98 -15.34
CA PRO A 4 11.97 -19.29 -15.90
C PRO A 4 11.75 -18.71 -17.30
N LEU A 5 10.67 -19.11 -18.01
CA LEU A 5 10.27 -18.51 -19.28
C LEU A 5 9.62 -17.12 -19.11
N LEU A 6 9.36 -16.65 -17.87
CA LEU A 6 8.96 -15.28 -17.59
C LEU A 6 10.16 -14.33 -17.74
N THR A 7 10.66 -14.24 -18.97
CA THR A 7 11.87 -13.51 -19.32
C THR A 7 11.83 -13.09 -20.79
N ASP A 8 12.76 -12.25 -21.22
CA ASP A 8 12.84 -11.82 -22.62
C ASP A 8 13.64 -12.82 -23.46
N GLN A 9 13.25 -13.03 -24.72
CA GLN A 9 13.91 -13.99 -25.63
C GLN A 9 15.41 -13.70 -25.81
N TYR A 10 15.83 -12.43 -25.78
CA TYR A 10 17.23 -12.07 -25.92
C TYR A 10 18.08 -12.54 -24.73
N GLN A 11 17.49 -12.80 -23.55
CA GLN A 11 18.22 -13.34 -22.39
C GLN A 11 18.79 -14.72 -22.73
N PHE A 12 17.98 -15.60 -23.33
CA PHE A 12 18.45 -16.91 -23.80
C PHE A 12 19.50 -16.79 -24.91
N SER A 13 19.36 -15.81 -25.81
CA SER A 13 20.35 -15.59 -26.88
C SER A 13 21.71 -15.16 -26.33
N MET A 14 21.73 -14.25 -25.35
CA MET A 14 22.97 -13.85 -24.66
C MET A 14 23.58 -15.01 -23.88
N VAL A 15 22.76 -15.76 -23.14
CA VAL A 15 23.23 -16.88 -22.32
C VAL A 15 23.74 -18.03 -23.18
N TYR A 16 23.11 -18.31 -24.32
CA TYR A 16 23.64 -19.24 -25.32
C TYR A 16 24.99 -18.77 -25.88
N THR A 17 25.15 -17.46 -26.11
CA THR A 17 26.42 -16.89 -26.55
C THR A 17 27.50 -17.03 -25.47
N TYR A 18 27.17 -16.79 -24.20
CA TYR A 18 28.07 -17.09 -23.07
C TYR A 18 28.39 -18.58 -22.95
N PHE A 19 27.42 -19.45 -23.24
CA PHE A 19 27.62 -20.89 -23.24
C PHE A 19 28.63 -21.30 -24.32
N LYS A 20 28.41 -20.91 -25.57
CA LYS A 20 29.30 -21.22 -26.71
C LYS A 20 30.69 -20.61 -26.59
N SER A 21 30.83 -19.47 -25.90
CA SER A 21 32.13 -18.86 -25.62
C SER A 21 32.79 -19.34 -24.33
N ASN A 22 32.21 -20.32 -23.63
CA ASN A 22 32.68 -20.86 -22.35
C ASN A 22 32.80 -19.82 -21.22
N ARG A 23 31.91 -18.81 -21.24
CA ARG A 23 31.86 -17.70 -20.27
C ARG A 23 30.69 -17.79 -19.28
N HIS A 24 29.73 -18.66 -19.55
CA HIS A 24 28.51 -18.81 -18.74
C HIS A 24 28.76 -19.13 -17.26
N MET A 25 29.90 -19.73 -16.93
CA MET A 25 30.32 -20.03 -15.55
C MET A 25 31.25 -18.98 -14.91
N GLU A 26 31.59 -17.88 -15.62
CA GLU A 26 32.39 -16.80 -15.03
C GLU A 26 31.65 -16.22 -13.81
N PRO A 27 32.30 -16.09 -12.63
CA PRO A 27 31.69 -15.45 -11.48
C PRO A 27 31.36 -14.00 -11.79
N ALA A 28 30.10 -13.62 -11.60
CA ALA A 28 29.59 -12.30 -11.90
C ALA A 28 28.77 -11.75 -10.73
N VAL A 29 28.81 -10.43 -10.55
CA VAL A 29 27.95 -9.70 -9.63
C VAL A 29 27.12 -8.71 -10.43
N PHE A 30 25.81 -8.83 -10.27
CA PHE A 30 24.84 -7.87 -10.74
C PHE A 30 24.17 -7.18 -9.56
N GLU A 31 23.70 -5.97 -9.79
CA GLU A 31 22.95 -5.22 -8.80
C GLU A 31 21.70 -4.58 -9.42
N MET A 32 20.60 -4.69 -8.69
CA MET A 32 19.35 -3.98 -8.96
C MET A 32 19.31 -2.68 -8.16
N PHE A 33 18.97 -1.58 -8.82
CA PHE A 33 18.71 -0.28 -8.19
C PHE A 33 17.73 0.53 -9.05
N PHE A 34 17.19 1.62 -8.52
CA PHE A 34 16.44 2.60 -9.30
C PHE A 34 17.16 3.96 -9.25
N ARG A 35 17.04 4.77 -10.30
CA ARG A 35 17.83 6.01 -10.43
C ARG A 35 17.27 7.17 -9.61
N SER A 36 15.95 7.23 -9.50
CA SER A 36 15.23 8.31 -8.84
C SER A 36 14.09 7.73 -8.02
N ASN A 37 13.84 8.31 -6.84
CA ASN A 37 12.70 7.94 -6.02
C ASN A 37 11.39 8.15 -6.80
N PRO A 38 10.40 7.25 -6.63
CA PRO A 38 9.14 7.33 -7.37
C PRO A 38 8.27 8.50 -6.88
N PHE A 39 7.30 8.90 -7.71
CA PHE A 39 6.27 9.90 -7.40
C PHE A 39 6.81 11.30 -7.09
N LYS A 40 8.01 11.64 -7.59
CA LYS A 40 8.76 12.85 -7.19
C LYS A 40 8.98 12.94 -5.66
N GLY A 41 8.94 11.79 -4.98
CA GLY A 41 9.21 11.65 -3.56
C GLY A 41 10.70 11.67 -3.25
N SER A 42 11.04 11.45 -1.97
CA SER A 42 12.43 11.35 -1.52
C SER A 42 12.85 9.94 -1.09
N TYR A 43 11.94 8.97 -1.11
CA TYR A 43 12.19 7.59 -0.67
C TYR A 43 11.33 6.58 -1.45
N ALA A 44 11.69 5.30 -1.35
CA ALA A 44 10.87 4.16 -1.71
C ALA A 44 10.83 3.13 -0.57
N ILE A 45 9.84 2.25 -0.56
CA ILE A 45 9.70 1.14 0.37
C ILE A 45 10.00 -0.16 -0.38
N PHE A 46 11.12 -0.81 -0.05
CA PHE A 46 11.54 -2.03 -0.71
C PHE A 46 10.54 -3.17 -0.47
N ALA A 47 10.07 -3.78 -1.55
CA ALA A 47 9.20 -4.95 -1.51
C ALA A 47 9.43 -5.87 -2.72
N GLY A 48 8.96 -7.12 -2.60
CA GLY A 48 9.09 -8.18 -3.60
C GLY A 48 10.15 -9.22 -3.28
N LEU A 49 10.85 -9.12 -2.14
CA LEU A 49 11.94 -10.04 -1.77
C LEU A 49 11.42 -11.46 -1.56
N GLY A 50 10.35 -11.63 -0.78
CA GLY A 50 9.79 -12.96 -0.51
C GLY A 50 9.40 -13.69 -1.81
N ARG A 51 8.77 -12.97 -2.75
CA ARG A 51 8.37 -13.52 -4.05
C ARG A 51 9.55 -13.81 -4.97
N LEU A 52 10.60 -13.00 -4.91
CA LEU A 52 11.84 -13.29 -5.63
C LEU A 52 12.48 -14.58 -5.09
N LEU A 53 12.57 -14.73 -3.77
CA LEU A 53 13.13 -15.93 -3.16
C LEU A 53 12.28 -17.17 -3.44
N ASP A 54 10.95 -17.07 -3.39
CA ASP A 54 10.02 -18.15 -3.82
C ASP A 54 10.34 -18.63 -5.24
N PHE A 55 10.53 -17.67 -6.17
CA PHE A 55 10.87 -17.98 -7.55
C PHE A 55 12.23 -18.67 -7.67
N LEU A 56 13.24 -18.22 -6.91
CA LEU A 56 14.57 -18.79 -6.95
C LEU A 56 14.61 -20.21 -6.38
N VAL A 57 13.99 -20.46 -5.21
CA VAL A 57 14.02 -21.80 -4.59
C VAL A 57 13.25 -22.85 -5.41
N ASP A 58 12.28 -22.42 -6.21
CA ASP A 58 11.50 -23.25 -7.14
C ASP A 58 12.04 -23.15 -8.60
N PHE A 59 13.21 -22.53 -8.81
CA PHE A 59 13.76 -22.32 -10.14
C PHE A 59 14.25 -23.64 -10.75
N HIS A 60 13.58 -24.08 -11.80
CA HIS A 60 13.99 -25.21 -12.64
C HIS A 60 13.27 -25.10 -13.99
N PHE A 61 13.82 -25.71 -15.05
CA PHE A 61 13.11 -25.87 -16.32
C PHE A 61 12.41 -27.24 -16.36
N THR A 62 11.14 -27.26 -16.72
CA THR A 62 10.39 -28.49 -17.00
C THR A 62 10.74 -29.03 -18.40
N ASP A 63 10.44 -30.31 -18.65
CA ASP A 63 10.69 -30.91 -19.97
C ASP A 63 9.86 -30.26 -21.08
N GLU A 64 8.65 -29.79 -20.78
CA GLU A 64 7.80 -29.05 -21.72
C GLU A 64 8.42 -27.70 -22.10
N GLU A 65 8.95 -26.96 -21.12
CA GLU A 65 9.62 -25.68 -21.36
C GLU A 65 10.92 -25.86 -22.14
N ILE A 66 11.70 -26.91 -21.86
CA ILE A 66 12.89 -27.23 -22.65
C ILE A 66 12.49 -27.62 -24.09
N ALA A 67 11.46 -28.43 -24.28
CA ALA A 67 10.98 -28.78 -25.61
C ALA A 67 10.52 -27.54 -26.40
N TYR A 68 9.87 -26.60 -25.73
CA TYR A 68 9.52 -25.30 -26.31
C TYR A 68 10.76 -24.50 -26.71
N LEU A 69 11.76 -24.38 -25.84
CA LEU A 69 13.01 -23.66 -26.15
C LEU A 69 13.78 -24.31 -27.31
N LYS A 70 13.82 -25.64 -27.39
CA LYS A 70 14.41 -26.36 -28.54
C LYS A 70 13.73 -26.00 -29.85
N LYS A 71 12.40 -25.88 -29.84
CA LYS A 71 11.62 -25.48 -31.01
C LYS A 71 11.86 -24.02 -31.40
N THR A 72 12.00 -23.11 -30.42
CA THR A 72 12.15 -21.66 -30.68
C THR A 72 13.59 -21.21 -30.89
N MET A 73 14.57 -22.03 -30.50
CA MET A 73 16.00 -21.79 -30.70
C MET A 73 16.64 -22.92 -31.52
N PRO A 74 16.26 -23.13 -32.79
CA PRO A 74 16.76 -24.25 -33.61
C PRO A 74 18.27 -24.18 -33.91
N TYR A 75 18.90 -23.02 -33.66
CA TYR A 75 20.34 -22.80 -33.79
C TYR A 75 21.14 -23.20 -32.54
N ALA A 76 20.47 -23.47 -31.42
CA ALA A 76 21.12 -23.87 -30.18
C ALA A 76 21.39 -25.38 -30.17
N HIS A 77 22.59 -25.77 -29.75
CA HIS A 77 22.99 -27.17 -29.65
C HIS A 77 22.34 -27.86 -28.44
N ASP A 78 22.18 -29.19 -28.50
CA ASP A 78 21.50 -29.98 -27.47
C ASP A 78 22.13 -29.87 -26.07
N ASP A 79 23.45 -29.68 -26.01
CA ASP A 79 24.23 -29.48 -24.78
C ASP A 79 23.82 -28.22 -24.01
N PHE A 80 23.41 -27.15 -24.69
CA PHE A 80 22.88 -25.95 -24.06
C PHE A 80 21.61 -26.25 -23.25
N PHE A 81 20.72 -27.08 -23.79
CA PHE A 81 19.48 -27.46 -23.09
C PHE A 81 19.72 -28.46 -21.95
N VAL A 82 20.81 -29.22 -22.01
CA VAL A 82 21.29 -29.99 -20.85
C VAL A 82 21.78 -29.03 -19.78
N TYR A 83 22.59 -28.03 -20.14
CA TYR A 83 23.03 -26.98 -19.22
C TYR A 83 21.85 -26.25 -18.55
N LEU A 84 20.83 -25.83 -19.30
CA LEU A 84 19.67 -25.16 -18.72
C LEU A 84 18.97 -26.00 -17.64
N ARG A 85 18.92 -27.33 -17.80
CA ARG A 85 18.35 -28.22 -16.77
C ARG A 85 19.16 -28.29 -15.49
N THR A 86 20.45 -27.96 -15.54
CA THR A 86 21.33 -27.97 -14.36
C THR A 86 21.25 -26.69 -13.53
N LEU A 87 20.62 -25.63 -14.07
CA LEU A 87 20.51 -24.35 -13.39
C LEU A 87 19.56 -24.42 -12.21
N ASN A 88 20.03 -23.96 -11.06
CA ASN A 88 19.26 -23.88 -9.82
C ASN A 88 19.78 -22.72 -8.95
N TYR A 89 19.11 -22.45 -7.84
CA TYR A 89 19.49 -21.38 -6.93
C TYR A 89 20.76 -21.66 -6.13
N GLU A 90 21.23 -22.91 -6.06
CA GLU A 90 22.40 -23.27 -5.26
C GLU A 90 23.70 -22.65 -5.78
N GLN A 91 23.67 -22.12 -6.99
CA GLN A 91 24.80 -21.42 -7.61
C GLN A 91 24.78 -19.91 -7.35
N LEU A 92 23.74 -19.41 -6.68
CA LEU A 92 23.54 -17.98 -6.46
C LEU A 92 23.88 -17.57 -5.03
N THR A 93 24.14 -16.28 -4.89
CA THR A 93 24.14 -15.57 -3.62
C THR A 93 23.29 -14.31 -3.79
N ILE A 94 22.29 -14.13 -2.93
CA ILE A 94 21.35 -13.00 -2.97
C ILE A 94 21.50 -12.18 -1.71
N ARG A 95 21.77 -10.89 -1.88
CA ARG A 95 21.86 -9.93 -0.78
C ARG A 95 20.87 -8.79 -1.00
N ALA A 96 20.07 -8.47 0.02
CA ALA A 96 19.06 -7.41 -0.05
C ALA A 96 18.79 -6.87 1.37
N PRO A 97 18.26 -5.64 1.52
CA PRO A 97 17.61 -5.23 2.74
C PRO A 97 16.44 -6.15 3.10
N GLU A 98 16.02 -6.11 4.36
CA GLU A 98 14.74 -6.70 4.77
C GLU A 98 13.58 -6.04 4.02
N GLU A 99 12.56 -6.83 3.68
CA GLU A 99 11.34 -6.34 3.05
C GLU A 99 10.63 -5.31 3.96
N GLY A 100 10.14 -4.22 3.36
CA GLY A 100 9.59 -3.06 4.07
C GLY A 100 10.64 -1.99 4.44
N ARG A 101 11.93 -2.22 4.20
CA ARG A 101 12.97 -1.21 4.46
C ARG A 101 12.81 0.01 3.53
N VAL A 102 12.93 1.21 4.09
CA VAL A 102 13.09 2.43 3.29
C VAL A 102 14.41 2.36 2.51
N VAL A 103 14.37 2.58 1.20
CA VAL A 103 15.53 2.61 0.28
C VAL A 103 15.48 3.84 -0.62
N PHE A 104 16.60 4.20 -1.22
CA PHE A 104 16.77 5.45 -1.96
C PHE A 104 17.28 5.25 -3.39
N GLY A 105 16.92 6.20 -4.27
CA GLY A 105 17.43 6.20 -5.63
C GLY A 105 18.96 6.37 -5.68
N GLY A 106 19.62 5.56 -6.50
CA GLY A 106 21.06 5.60 -6.72
C GLY A 106 21.89 4.65 -5.87
N GLU A 107 21.28 3.88 -4.97
CA GLU A 107 21.97 2.83 -4.20
C GLU A 107 21.55 1.43 -4.66
N PRO A 108 22.44 0.42 -4.60
CA PRO A 108 22.06 -0.96 -4.85
C PRO A 108 21.05 -1.42 -3.80
N VAL A 109 19.97 -2.07 -4.25
CA VAL A 109 18.90 -2.62 -3.42
C VAL A 109 18.98 -4.14 -3.36
N ILE A 110 19.28 -4.80 -4.47
CA ILE A 110 19.53 -6.24 -4.50
C ILE A 110 20.85 -6.49 -5.18
N SER A 111 21.72 -7.30 -4.59
CA SER A 111 22.89 -7.86 -5.25
C SER A 111 22.68 -9.35 -5.52
N VAL A 112 22.98 -9.75 -6.75
CA VAL A 112 22.96 -11.13 -7.22
C VAL A 112 24.39 -11.50 -7.61
N GLU A 113 24.89 -12.58 -7.07
CA GLU A 113 26.23 -13.10 -7.33
C GLU A 113 26.17 -14.57 -7.69
N GLY A 114 26.98 -15.01 -8.66
CA GLY A 114 26.99 -16.39 -9.15
C GLY A 114 27.48 -16.51 -10.61
N PRO A 115 27.23 -17.65 -11.28
CA PRO A 115 27.57 -17.83 -12.69
C PRO A 115 26.92 -16.78 -13.59
N LEU A 116 27.71 -16.17 -14.49
CA LEU A 116 27.27 -15.12 -15.42
C LEU A 116 25.97 -15.48 -16.16
N GLY A 117 25.87 -16.72 -16.66
CA GLY A 117 24.68 -17.18 -17.37
C GLY A 117 23.43 -17.20 -16.49
N MET A 118 23.54 -17.68 -15.25
CA MET A 118 22.42 -17.75 -14.31
C MET A 118 22.00 -16.34 -13.85
N CYS A 119 22.97 -15.50 -13.47
CA CYS A 119 22.73 -14.12 -13.06
C CYS A 119 22.05 -13.29 -14.17
N GLN A 120 22.36 -13.58 -15.44
CA GLN A 120 21.74 -12.91 -16.58
C GLN A 120 20.28 -13.37 -16.80
N LEU A 121 19.99 -14.67 -16.69
CA LEU A 121 18.65 -15.21 -16.96
C LEU A 121 17.57 -14.67 -16.01
N ILE A 122 17.92 -14.41 -14.75
CA ILE A 122 16.93 -14.00 -13.74
C ILE A 122 16.58 -12.50 -13.79
N GLU A 123 17.28 -11.70 -14.59
CA GLU A 123 17.13 -10.24 -14.65
C GLU A 123 15.65 -9.82 -14.82
N THR A 124 15.00 -10.34 -15.85
CA THR A 124 13.65 -9.89 -16.22
C THR A 124 12.63 -10.25 -15.15
N THR A 125 12.65 -11.49 -14.64
CA THR A 125 11.73 -11.93 -13.58
C THR A 125 11.96 -11.15 -12.28
N LEU A 126 13.22 -10.92 -11.90
CA LEU A 126 13.58 -10.10 -10.73
C LEU A 126 13.01 -8.69 -10.85
N LEU A 127 13.20 -8.03 -12.00
CA LEU A 127 12.69 -6.69 -12.24
C LEU A 127 11.15 -6.64 -12.20
N VAL A 128 10.46 -7.66 -12.72
CA VAL A 128 8.99 -7.75 -12.66
C VAL A 128 8.49 -7.84 -11.22
N LEU A 129 9.09 -8.73 -10.41
CA LEU A 129 8.65 -8.99 -9.04
C LEU A 129 8.94 -7.80 -8.11
N VAL A 130 10.10 -7.15 -8.27
CA VAL A 130 10.58 -6.12 -7.34
C VAL A 130 10.09 -4.72 -7.71
N ASN A 131 10.07 -4.34 -9.00
CA ASN A 131 9.66 -3.00 -9.39
C ASN A 131 8.20 -2.73 -9.04
N TYR A 132 7.30 -3.66 -9.36
CA TYR A 132 5.87 -3.50 -9.11
C TYR A 132 5.57 -3.45 -7.60
N ALA A 133 6.15 -4.39 -6.85
CA ALA A 133 5.99 -4.47 -5.41
C ALA A 133 6.46 -3.19 -4.71
N THR A 134 7.70 -2.78 -4.97
CA THR A 134 8.29 -1.56 -4.38
C THR A 134 7.48 -0.31 -4.75
N LEU A 135 6.99 -0.22 -5.99
CA LEU A 135 6.18 0.93 -6.44
C LEU A 135 4.84 1.04 -5.71
N VAL A 136 4.07 -0.05 -5.65
CA VAL A 136 2.74 -0.06 -5.01
C VAL A 136 2.87 0.13 -3.50
N THR A 137 3.81 -0.56 -2.85
CA THR A 137 4.07 -0.38 -1.41
C THR A 137 4.46 1.07 -1.10
N THR A 138 5.30 1.69 -1.94
CA THR A 138 5.65 3.10 -1.77
C THR A 138 4.44 4.02 -1.95
N ASN A 139 3.62 3.80 -2.97
CA ASN A 139 2.42 4.62 -3.21
C ASN A 139 1.44 4.54 -2.03
N ALA A 140 1.19 3.33 -1.53
CA ALA A 140 0.36 3.08 -0.37
C ALA A 140 0.90 3.78 0.88
N CYS A 141 2.22 3.71 1.10
CA CYS A 141 2.89 4.38 2.21
C CYS A 141 2.76 5.91 2.14
N ARG A 142 2.93 6.49 0.95
CA ARG A 142 2.75 7.93 0.75
C ARG A 142 1.31 8.38 1.02
N MET A 143 0.33 7.61 0.56
CA MET A 143 -1.08 7.86 0.87
C MET A 143 -1.38 7.74 2.37
N ARG A 144 -0.79 6.77 3.07
CA ARG A 144 -0.88 6.69 4.54
C ARG A 144 -0.32 7.95 5.20
N VAL A 145 0.88 8.39 4.82
CA VAL A 145 1.49 9.61 5.37
C VAL A 145 0.63 10.85 5.09
N ALA A 146 0.03 10.94 3.89
CA ALA A 146 -0.84 12.05 3.52
C ALA A 146 -2.17 12.06 4.28
N ALA A 147 -2.71 10.88 4.60
CA ALA A 147 -3.95 10.73 5.37
C ALA A 147 -3.74 10.92 6.88
N GLU A 148 -2.53 10.75 7.38
CA GLU A 148 -2.23 10.76 8.82
C GLU A 148 -1.14 11.80 9.17
N PRO A 149 -1.53 13.01 9.57
CA PRO A 149 -0.63 14.12 9.87
C PRO A 149 0.31 13.81 11.02
N GLY A 150 -0.01 12.87 11.91
CA GLY A 150 0.90 12.45 12.97
C GLY A 150 2.22 11.86 12.45
N PHE A 151 2.32 11.54 11.15
CA PHE A 151 3.60 11.23 10.50
C PHE A 151 4.43 12.48 10.15
N THR A 152 3.87 13.69 10.11
CA THR A 152 4.53 14.93 9.65
C THR A 152 4.40 16.15 10.57
N GLU A 153 3.42 16.19 11.48
CA GLU A 153 3.11 17.31 12.38
C GLU A 153 3.35 16.89 13.85
N GLN A 154 3.77 17.84 14.69
CA GLN A 154 4.82 17.62 15.70
C GLN A 154 4.33 17.46 17.15
N LYS A 155 5.06 16.64 17.94
CA LYS A 155 5.63 16.96 19.28
C LYS A 155 6.51 15.80 19.74
N ILE A 156 7.83 15.94 19.57
CA ILE A 156 8.90 14.99 19.97
C ILE A 156 8.56 13.55 19.57
N LYS A 157 9.15 13.05 18.47
CA LYS A 157 9.15 11.61 18.18
C LYS A 157 9.46 10.89 19.49
N ASP A 158 8.52 10.13 20.02
CA ASP A 158 8.81 9.29 21.16
C ASP A 158 9.63 8.12 20.62
N ILE A 159 10.92 8.37 20.46
CA ILE A 159 11.89 7.43 19.90
C ILE A 159 11.94 6.17 20.77
N HIS A 160 11.48 6.25 22.03
CA HIS A 160 11.42 5.12 22.95
C HIS A 160 10.15 4.27 22.76
N ASN A 161 9.09 4.80 22.14
CA ASN A 161 7.84 4.06 21.91
C ASN A 161 7.26 4.20 20.49
N VAL A 162 8.15 4.14 19.49
CA VAL A 162 7.77 4.18 18.07
C VAL A 162 6.72 3.12 17.71
N PRO A 163 6.82 1.85 18.17
CA PRO A 163 5.85 0.83 17.79
C PRO A 163 4.40 1.15 18.20
N ASP A 164 4.19 1.57 19.45
CA ASP A 164 2.83 1.90 19.92
C ASP A 164 2.31 3.19 19.30
N THR A 165 3.20 4.15 19.03
CA THR A 165 2.84 5.38 18.31
C THR A 165 2.31 5.05 16.92
N VAL A 166 3.01 4.20 16.17
CA VAL A 166 2.58 3.75 14.85
C VAL A 166 1.25 2.98 14.90
N LYS A 167 1.07 2.12 15.90
CA LYS A 167 -0.22 1.41 16.09
C LYS A 167 -1.38 2.38 16.33
N LYS A 168 -1.16 3.46 17.09
CA LYS A 168 -2.16 4.49 17.31
C LYS A 168 -2.51 5.22 16.01
N LEU A 169 -1.49 5.69 15.28
CA LEU A 169 -1.65 6.38 13.99
C LEU A 169 -2.38 5.52 12.94
N LEU A 170 -2.15 4.20 12.95
CA LEU A 170 -2.87 3.25 12.09
C LEU A 170 -4.39 3.18 12.37
N ASN A 171 -4.83 3.55 13.58
CA ASN A 171 -6.21 3.51 14.02
C ASN A 171 -6.93 4.86 13.96
N ASP A 172 -6.20 5.97 13.84
CA ASP A 172 -6.78 7.32 13.77
C ASP A 172 -7.56 7.52 12.45
N HIS A 173 -6.96 7.15 11.31
CA HIS A 173 -7.62 7.09 10.01
C HIS A 173 -7.49 5.69 9.38
N ILE A 174 -8.60 5.17 8.86
CA ILE A 174 -8.61 3.85 8.20
C ILE A 174 -8.46 4.02 6.68
N LEU A 175 -7.52 3.31 6.06
CA LEU A 175 -7.33 3.26 4.62
C LEU A 175 -7.71 1.87 4.09
N MET A 176 -8.58 1.84 3.08
CA MET A 176 -9.09 0.62 2.45
C MET A 176 -8.73 0.60 0.96
N GLU A 177 -8.19 -0.53 0.48
CA GLU A 177 -7.85 -0.74 -0.94
C GLU A 177 -9.07 -1.26 -1.71
N PHE A 178 -9.65 -0.43 -2.59
CA PHE A 178 -10.87 -0.68 -3.37
C PHE A 178 -10.60 -0.75 -4.90
N GLY A 179 -9.36 -1.00 -5.28
CA GLY A 179 -8.84 -0.88 -6.64
C GLY A 179 -8.93 -2.13 -7.50
N LEU A 180 -9.28 -3.31 -6.95
CA LEU A 180 -9.30 -4.59 -7.68
C LEU A 180 -9.91 -4.48 -9.09
N ARG A 181 -11.06 -3.80 -9.23
CA ARG A 181 -11.78 -3.64 -10.51
C ARG A 181 -11.04 -2.82 -11.59
N ARG A 182 -9.93 -2.17 -11.24
CA ARG A 182 -9.06 -1.37 -12.12
C ARG A 182 -7.61 -1.85 -12.12
N ALA A 183 -7.30 -2.92 -11.39
CA ALA A 183 -5.95 -3.44 -11.30
C ALA A 183 -5.48 -4.03 -12.65
N GLN A 184 -4.15 -4.13 -12.82
CA GLN A 184 -3.52 -4.57 -14.06
C GLN A 184 -3.53 -6.11 -14.18
N GLY A 185 -4.70 -6.66 -14.49
CA GLY A 185 -4.94 -8.11 -14.62
C GLY A 185 -5.04 -8.83 -13.27
N PRO A 186 -5.30 -10.16 -13.26
CA PRO A 186 -5.56 -10.92 -12.04
C PRO A 186 -4.39 -10.89 -11.04
N ASN A 187 -3.16 -11.10 -11.55
CA ASN A 187 -1.95 -11.05 -10.72
C ASN A 187 -1.70 -9.64 -10.19
N GLY A 188 -1.95 -8.60 -10.99
CA GLY A 188 -1.88 -7.21 -10.56
C GLY A 188 -2.90 -6.90 -9.46
N GLY A 189 -4.11 -7.44 -9.53
CA GLY A 189 -5.12 -7.30 -8.47
C GLY A 189 -4.70 -7.93 -7.15
N MET A 190 -4.22 -9.18 -7.18
CA MET A 190 -3.77 -9.90 -5.99
C MET A 190 -2.55 -9.25 -5.34
N SER A 191 -1.54 -8.93 -6.15
CA SER A 191 -0.30 -8.32 -5.65
C SER A 191 -0.51 -6.88 -5.20
N ALA A 192 -1.34 -6.08 -5.89
CA ALA A 192 -1.66 -4.73 -5.47
C ALA A 192 -2.26 -4.69 -4.07
N SER A 193 -3.24 -5.55 -3.78
CA SER A 193 -3.86 -5.62 -2.46
C SER A 193 -2.83 -5.95 -1.38
N ASN A 194 -1.98 -6.96 -1.60
CA ASN A 194 -0.93 -7.32 -0.64
C ASN A 194 0.03 -6.16 -0.37
N TYR A 195 0.58 -5.55 -1.43
CA TYR A 195 1.55 -4.46 -1.31
C TYR A 195 0.92 -3.15 -0.80
N ALA A 196 -0.38 -2.93 -1.02
CA ALA A 196 -1.10 -1.83 -0.40
C ALA A 196 -1.20 -2.00 1.13
N ILE A 197 -1.55 -3.19 1.61
CA ILE A 197 -1.56 -3.48 3.06
C ILE A 197 -0.15 -3.32 3.62
N MET A 198 0.86 -3.91 2.96
CA MET A 198 2.27 -3.78 3.35
C MET A 198 2.70 -2.30 3.46
N GLY A 199 2.23 -1.43 2.56
CA GLY A 199 2.61 -0.02 2.56
C GLY A 199 1.92 0.84 3.63
N GLY A 200 0.82 0.38 4.24
CA GLY A 200 0.15 1.15 5.29
C GLY A 200 -1.38 1.11 5.30
N PHE A 201 -2.01 0.39 4.35
CA PHE A 201 -3.46 0.24 4.34
C PHE A 201 -3.93 -0.75 5.41
N ASN A 202 -5.15 -0.54 5.92
CA ASN A 202 -5.73 -1.36 6.97
C ASN A 202 -6.39 -2.63 6.41
N ALA A 203 -7.08 -2.50 5.27
CA ALA A 203 -7.89 -3.55 4.69
C ALA A 203 -8.02 -3.44 3.17
N THR A 204 -8.59 -4.47 2.54
CA THR A 204 -8.88 -4.52 1.11
C THR A 204 -10.30 -5.04 0.87
N SER A 205 -10.91 -4.62 -0.23
CA SER A 205 -12.14 -5.22 -0.79
C SER A 205 -11.90 -6.52 -1.55
N ASN A 206 -10.65 -6.84 -1.88
CA ASN A 206 -10.29 -8.06 -2.59
C ASN A 206 -10.39 -9.26 -1.66
N VAL A 207 -11.52 -9.99 -1.74
CA VAL A 207 -11.81 -11.12 -0.86
C VAL A 207 -10.76 -12.23 -0.95
N LEU A 208 -10.24 -12.51 -2.15
CA LEU A 208 -9.22 -13.54 -2.33
C LEU A 208 -7.89 -13.12 -1.68
N ALA A 209 -7.47 -11.86 -1.88
CA ALA A 209 -6.28 -11.35 -1.18
C ALA A 209 -6.48 -11.30 0.33
N ALA A 210 -7.67 -10.92 0.82
CA ALA A 210 -7.94 -10.91 2.24
C ALA A 210 -7.85 -12.31 2.88
N MET A 211 -8.36 -13.33 2.18
CA MET A 211 -8.23 -14.74 2.58
C MET A 211 -6.76 -15.17 2.63
N ASP A 212 -5.98 -14.89 1.58
CA ASP A 212 -4.56 -15.24 1.51
C ASP A 212 -3.72 -14.55 2.60
N LEU A 213 -4.13 -13.35 3.02
CA LEU A 213 -3.46 -12.56 4.05
C LEU A 213 -3.99 -12.85 5.47
N GLY A 214 -5.05 -13.65 5.63
CA GLY A 214 -5.67 -13.92 6.92
C GLY A 214 -6.35 -12.70 7.56
N ILE A 215 -6.80 -11.72 6.76
CA ILE A 215 -7.48 -10.51 7.23
C ILE A 215 -8.95 -10.51 6.84
N LYS A 216 -9.79 -9.76 7.57
CA LYS A 216 -11.20 -9.57 7.22
C LYS A 216 -11.30 -8.65 5.99
N PRO A 217 -11.92 -9.07 4.88
CA PRO A 217 -12.21 -8.16 3.77
C PRO A 217 -13.24 -7.13 4.22
N ILE A 218 -13.14 -5.91 3.68
CA ILE A 218 -14.09 -4.85 3.99
C ILE A 218 -14.74 -4.33 2.70
N GLY A 219 -16.04 -4.08 2.77
CA GLY A 219 -16.83 -3.44 1.75
C GLY A 219 -18.09 -2.84 2.37
N THR A 220 -18.80 -2.04 1.58
CA THR A 220 -20.11 -1.50 1.96
C THR A 220 -21.14 -1.98 0.93
N MET A 221 -22.10 -1.13 0.54
CA MET A 221 -23.01 -1.37 -0.58
C MET A 221 -22.56 -0.65 -1.88
N ALA A 222 -23.22 -0.98 -2.99
CA ALA A 222 -22.98 -0.35 -4.30
C ALA A 222 -24.27 0.31 -4.81
N HIS A 223 -24.14 1.33 -5.67
CA HIS A 223 -25.31 2.00 -6.26
C HIS A 223 -26.27 1.02 -6.94
N ALA A 224 -25.76 -0.04 -7.58
CA ALA A 224 -26.60 -1.06 -8.21
C ALA A 224 -27.57 -1.75 -7.23
N PHE A 225 -27.18 -1.93 -5.95
CA PHE A 225 -28.07 -2.47 -4.92
C PHE A 225 -29.17 -1.48 -4.53
N ILE A 226 -28.85 -0.18 -4.45
CA ILE A 226 -29.85 0.84 -4.14
C ILE A 226 -30.84 0.95 -5.30
N LEU A 227 -30.33 1.06 -6.53
CA LEU A 227 -31.11 1.19 -7.76
C LEU A 227 -31.94 -0.06 -8.11
N SER A 228 -31.65 -1.22 -7.53
CA SER A 228 -32.46 -2.43 -7.75
C SER A 228 -33.78 -2.42 -7.00
N HIS A 229 -33.96 -1.52 -6.03
CA HIS A 229 -35.22 -1.37 -5.30
C HIS A 229 -36.11 -0.39 -6.07
N THR A 230 -37.29 -0.85 -6.47
CA THR A 230 -38.26 -0.05 -7.25
C THR A 230 -39.49 0.32 -6.43
N GLU A 231 -39.77 -0.43 -5.37
CA GLU A 231 -40.96 -0.32 -4.54
C GLU A 231 -40.67 0.53 -3.29
N ARG A 232 -41.73 1.12 -2.73
CA ARG A 232 -41.68 1.82 -1.44
C ARG A 232 -41.64 0.81 -0.30
N LEU A 233 -41.12 1.22 0.85
CA LEU A 233 -40.99 0.32 2.00
C LEU A 233 -42.36 -0.21 2.45
N GLU A 234 -43.39 0.63 2.45
CA GLU A 234 -44.78 0.28 2.78
C GLU A 234 -45.32 -0.89 1.93
N ASP A 235 -45.03 -0.87 0.63
CA ASP A 235 -45.44 -1.91 -0.30
C ASP A 235 -44.54 -3.15 -0.15
N TYR A 236 -43.23 -2.93 -0.05
CA TYR A 236 -42.20 -3.97 0.00
C TYR A 236 -42.31 -4.88 1.23
N ILE A 237 -42.79 -4.36 2.35
CA ILE A 237 -43.01 -5.10 3.61
C ILE A 237 -43.80 -6.40 3.40
N ASN A 238 -44.79 -6.39 2.50
CA ASN A 238 -45.69 -7.52 2.33
C ASN A 238 -45.17 -8.57 1.34
N VAL A 239 -44.13 -8.26 0.57
CA VAL A 239 -43.51 -9.17 -0.40
C VAL A 239 -42.15 -9.70 0.07
N TYR A 240 -41.55 -9.10 1.10
CA TYR A 240 -40.30 -9.59 1.69
C TYR A 240 -40.49 -10.95 2.39
N PRO A 241 -39.57 -11.92 2.23
CA PRO A 241 -39.66 -13.22 2.89
C PRO A 241 -39.74 -13.11 4.42
N ASP A 242 -40.68 -13.84 5.03
CA ASP A 242 -40.85 -13.84 6.48
C ASP A 242 -39.83 -14.79 7.15
N TYR A 243 -38.75 -14.22 7.68
CA TYR A 243 -37.81 -14.92 8.54
C TYR A 243 -37.32 -14.01 9.67
N PRO A 244 -36.99 -14.58 10.85
CA PRO A 244 -36.45 -13.81 11.96
C PRO A 244 -34.98 -13.49 11.76
N GLU A 245 -34.54 -12.27 12.11
CA GLU A 245 -33.12 -11.92 12.17
C GLU A 245 -32.60 -12.06 13.62
N PRO A 246 -31.64 -12.98 13.87
CA PRO A 246 -31.10 -13.20 15.21
C PRO A 246 -30.52 -11.95 15.87
N GLN A 247 -29.83 -11.09 15.11
CA GLN A 247 -29.23 -9.86 15.65
C GLN A 247 -30.30 -8.84 16.06
N LEU A 248 -31.50 -8.91 15.47
CA LEU A 248 -32.63 -8.03 15.80
C LEU A 248 -33.61 -8.70 16.76
N LYS A 249 -33.10 -9.47 17.73
CA LYS A 249 -33.89 -10.18 18.74
C LYS A 249 -34.93 -11.13 18.13
N ASN A 250 -34.59 -11.79 17.01
CA ASN A 250 -35.46 -12.69 16.23
C ASN A 250 -36.75 -12.03 15.70
N HIS A 251 -36.77 -10.71 15.54
CA HIS A 251 -37.89 -10.04 14.88
C HIS A 251 -37.79 -10.21 13.36
N ASN A 252 -38.94 -10.26 12.70
CA ASN A 252 -39.01 -10.33 11.25
C ASN A 252 -38.90 -8.93 10.62
N PHE A 253 -38.69 -8.93 9.30
CA PHE A 253 -38.53 -7.70 8.53
C PHE A 253 -39.75 -6.78 8.66
N LYS A 254 -40.97 -7.33 8.65
CA LYS A 254 -42.20 -6.54 8.79
C LYS A 254 -42.21 -5.69 10.06
N LYS A 255 -41.77 -6.24 11.19
CA LYS A 255 -41.69 -5.47 12.44
C LYS A 255 -40.58 -4.41 12.39
N PHE A 256 -39.43 -4.74 11.81
CA PHE A 256 -38.33 -3.79 11.63
C PHE A 256 -38.71 -2.63 10.71
N ALA A 257 -39.28 -2.92 9.55
CA ALA A 257 -39.69 -1.94 8.55
C ALA A 257 -40.82 -1.01 9.03
N ASN A 258 -41.80 -1.52 9.78
CA ASN A 258 -42.80 -0.66 10.45
C ASN A 258 -42.16 0.30 11.46
N LEU A 259 -41.08 -0.12 12.13
CA LEU A 259 -40.34 0.76 13.03
C LEU A 259 -39.56 1.84 12.25
N VAL A 260 -38.98 1.49 11.10
CA VAL A 260 -38.34 2.45 10.19
C VAL A 260 -39.34 3.52 9.74
N LEU A 261 -40.53 3.14 9.27
CA LEU A 261 -41.59 4.08 8.87
C LEU A 261 -42.03 4.99 10.03
N LYS A 262 -42.18 4.43 11.24
CA LYS A 262 -42.49 5.21 12.43
C LYS A 262 -41.41 6.25 12.75
N TRP A 263 -40.14 5.93 12.52
CA TRP A 263 -39.03 6.89 12.72
C TRP A 263 -38.97 7.96 11.64
N GLN A 264 -39.36 7.64 10.41
CA GLN A 264 -39.54 8.63 9.35
C GLN A 264 -40.56 9.70 9.76
N GLU A 265 -41.73 9.28 10.25
CA GLU A 265 -42.75 10.21 10.75
C GLU A 265 -42.29 11.01 11.97
N LYS A 266 -41.53 10.39 12.89
CA LYS A 266 -41.02 11.10 14.08
C LYS A 266 -39.97 12.15 13.73
N LEU A 267 -38.99 11.80 12.88
CA LEU A 267 -37.84 12.66 12.59
C LEU A 267 -38.22 13.87 11.73
N PHE A 268 -39.26 13.76 10.91
CA PHE A 268 -39.63 14.76 9.91
C PHE A 268 -41.05 15.27 10.12
N SER A 269 -41.24 16.59 10.05
CA SER A 269 -42.57 17.20 10.12
C SER A 269 -43.35 17.07 8.81
N CYS A 270 -44.68 17.22 8.86
CA CYS A 270 -45.53 17.31 7.67
C CYS A 270 -45.74 18.75 7.16
N LEU A 271 -45.03 19.76 7.68
CA LEU A 271 -45.20 21.16 7.29
C LEU A 271 -44.32 21.51 6.08
N ASP A 272 -44.96 21.78 4.94
CA ASP A 272 -44.28 22.29 3.76
C ASP A 272 -43.86 23.76 3.96
N LEU A 273 -42.55 24.02 3.99
CA LEU A 273 -41.94 25.33 4.27
C LEU A 273 -42.15 26.41 3.19
N ALA A 274 -43.09 26.23 2.26
CA ALA A 274 -43.38 27.23 1.22
C ALA A 274 -44.03 28.52 1.76
N SER A 275 -44.30 28.64 3.07
CA SER A 275 -45.09 29.74 3.65
C SER A 275 -44.53 30.40 4.91
N SER A 276 -43.27 30.20 5.28
CA SER A 276 -42.71 30.86 6.48
C SER A 276 -41.27 31.35 6.29
N SER A 277 -41.11 32.62 5.90
CA SER A 277 -39.82 33.33 5.80
C SER A 277 -39.26 33.84 7.14
N HIS A 278 -39.87 33.49 8.29
CA HIS A 278 -39.49 34.02 9.60
C HIS A 278 -39.53 33.00 10.74
N MET A 279 -38.79 31.90 10.64
CA MET A 279 -38.39 31.12 11.82
C MET A 279 -36.94 30.68 11.71
N GLN A 280 -36.04 31.58 12.11
CA GLN A 280 -34.65 31.25 12.40
C GLN A 280 -34.39 31.52 13.89
N THR A 281 -33.70 30.56 14.53
CA THR A 281 -32.84 30.67 15.74
C THR A 281 -33.19 29.95 17.06
N HIS A 282 -34.26 29.16 17.21
CA HIS A 282 -34.49 28.45 18.52
C HIS A 282 -34.95 26.97 18.49
N ILE A 283 -34.79 26.24 17.38
CA ILE A 283 -35.22 24.83 17.27
C ILE A 283 -34.01 23.88 17.20
N GLU A 284 -33.15 23.85 18.23
CA GLU A 284 -32.00 22.93 18.23
C GLU A 284 -32.23 21.64 19.03
N ASN A 285 -33.26 21.59 19.90
CA ASN A 285 -33.47 20.48 20.84
C ASN A 285 -34.91 19.91 20.87
N GLN A 286 -35.70 20.01 19.79
CA GLN A 286 -37.09 19.51 19.78
C GLN A 286 -37.40 18.69 18.52
N PHE A 287 -38.28 17.70 18.66
CA PHE A 287 -38.85 16.94 17.53
C PHE A 287 -40.05 17.67 16.91
N PRO A 288 -40.29 17.50 15.60
CA PRO A 288 -39.44 16.79 14.63
C PRO A 288 -38.12 17.52 14.36
N LEU A 289 -37.03 16.76 14.13
CA LEU A 289 -35.68 17.29 13.98
C LEU A 289 -35.48 18.02 12.63
N PHE A 290 -36.26 17.61 11.62
CA PHE A 290 -36.22 18.14 10.27
C PHE A 290 -37.62 18.56 9.82
N SER A 291 -37.69 19.58 8.96
CA SER A 291 -38.95 20.22 8.58
C SER A 291 -39.83 19.38 7.67
N CYS A 292 -39.27 18.63 6.72
CA CYS A 292 -40.03 17.75 5.84
C CYS A 292 -39.14 16.64 5.30
N TYR A 293 -39.71 15.45 5.12
CA TYR A 293 -39.02 14.34 4.47
C TYR A 293 -39.11 14.52 2.94
N ARG A 294 -37.95 14.57 2.29
CA ARG A 294 -37.82 14.70 0.81
C ARG A 294 -36.92 13.61 0.21
N GLY A 295 -36.66 12.56 0.98
CA GLY A 295 -35.79 11.48 0.55
C GLY A 295 -36.45 10.55 -0.45
N ASN A 296 -35.63 9.88 -1.25
CA ASN A 296 -36.07 8.83 -2.15
C ASN A 296 -36.54 7.62 -1.33
N GLU A 297 -37.80 7.21 -1.53
CA GLU A 297 -38.42 6.13 -0.75
C GLU A 297 -37.92 4.73 -1.16
N GLN A 298 -37.47 4.56 -2.40
CA GLN A 298 -36.81 3.32 -2.82
C GLN A 298 -35.44 3.16 -2.17
N GLU A 299 -34.70 4.25 -2.00
CA GLU A 299 -33.43 4.27 -1.26
C GLU A 299 -33.65 3.92 0.22
N LEU A 300 -34.70 4.45 0.85
CA LEU A 300 -35.10 4.06 2.21
C LEU A 300 -35.37 2.56 2.31
N THR A 301 -36.04 1.99 1.30
CA THR A 301 -36.31 0.55 1.22
C THR A 301 -35.01 -0.24 1.14
N ALA A 302 -34.09 0.15 0.26
CA ALA A 302 -32.78 -0.48 0.13
C ALA A 302 -31.99 -0.47 1.45
N PHE A 303 -31.98 0.68 2.15
CA PHE A 303 -31.31 0.81 3.44
C PHE A 303 -31.96 -0.04 4.52
N ALA A 304 -33.29 -0.09 4.59
CA ALA A 304 -34.02 -0.94 5.55
C ALA A 304 -33.71 -2.42 5.33
N VAL A 305 -33.68 -2.88 4.07
CA VAL A 305 -33.32 -4.27 3.73
C VAL A 305 -31.88 -4.59 4.11
N PHE A 306 -30.94 -3.69 3.81
CA PHE A 306 -29.53 -3.90 4.15
C PHE A 306 -29.33 -3.91 5.67
N ALA A 307 -29.93 -2.95 6.38
CA ALA A 307 -29.84 -2.87 7.83
C ALA A 307 -30.50 -4.07 8.52
N PHE A 308 -31.59 -4.62 7.97
CA PHE A 308 -32.19 -5.84 8.49
C PHE A 308 -31.27 -7.05 8.32
N THR A 309 -30.65 -7.20 7.15
CA THR A 309 -29.81 -8.38 6.83
C THR A 309 -28.40 -8.31 7.40
N GLN A 310 -27.86 -7.10 7.60
CA GLN A 310 -26.50 -6.85 8.07
C GLN A 310 -26.45 -5.72 9.11
N PRO A 311 -27.17 -5.85 10.24
CA PRO A 311 -27.41 -4.72 11.15
C PRO A 311 -26.13 -4.12 11.75
N THR A 312 -25.15 -4.95 12.12
CA THR A 312 -23.87 -4.46 12.70
C THR A 312 -22.88 -3.94 11.66
N ASN A 313 -23.11 -4.18 10.36
CA ASN A 313 -22.22 -3.74 9.27
C ASN A 313 -22.88 -2.67 8.39
N PHE A 314 -23.97 -2.05 8.86
CA PHE A 314 -24.72 -1.08 8.07
C PHE A 314 -23.91 0.20 7.83
N VAL A 315 -23.29 0.27 6.65
CA VAL A 315 -22.63 1.47 6.10
C VAL A 315 -23.37 1.91 4.85
N ALA A 316 -24.19 2.95 4.95
CA ALA A 316 -25.07 3.39 3.87
C ALA A 316 -24.32 4.20 2.80
N LEU A 317 -24.51 3.87 1.52
CA LEU A 317 -24.04 4.70 0.41
C LEU A 317 -25.07 5.79 0.13
N ILE A 318 -24.75 7.03 0.50
CA ILE A 318 -25.76 8.09 0.66
C ILE A 318 -25.90 9.02 -0.55
N ASP A 319 -25.06 8.90 -1.57
CA ASP A 319 -25.00 9.83 -2.70
C ASP A 319 -25.60 9.27 -4.00
N THR A 320 -26.58 8.36 -3.91
CA THR A 320 -27.24 7.82 -5.10
C THR A 320 -28.18 8.82 -5.76
N TYR A 321 -28.93 9.58 -4.96
CA TYR A 321 -29.90 10.58 -5.45
C TYR A 321 -29.53 11.99 -4.97
N ASP A 322 -29.52 12.20 -3.66
CA ASP A 322 -29.11 13.44 -3.00
C ASP A 322 -28.51 13.11 -1.63
N THR A 323 -27.26 13.52 -1.39
CA THR A 323 -26.48 13.13 -0.22
C THR A 323 -27.15 13.52 1.10
N LEU A 324 -27.68 14.73 1.21
CA LEU A 324 -28.14 15.27 2.49
C LEU A 324 -29.65 15.08 2.67
N ASN A 325 -30.42 15.38 1.62
CA ASN A 325 -31.88 15.39 1.65
C ASN A 325 -32.48 13.98 1.46
N SER A 326 -31.73 13.06 0.86
CA SER A 326 -32.15 11.66 0.64
C SER A 326 -31.31 10.69 1.46
N GLY A 327 -30.03 10.52 1.12
CA GLY A 327 -29.22 9.46 1.69
C GLY A 327 -29.00 9.63 3.20
N MET A 328 -28.56 10.81 3.65
CA MET A 328 -28.42 11.07 5.09
C MET A 328 -29.76 11.01 5.81
N ALA A 329 -30.83 11.58 5.24
CA ALA A 329 -32.17 11.49 5.82
C ALA A 329 -32.60 10.03 6.05
N ASN A 330 -32.46 9.19 5.02
CA ASN A 330 -32.77 7.76 5.05
C ASN A 330 -31.88 6.99 6.02
N PHE A 331 -30.58 7.28 6.04
CA PHE A 331 -29.63 6.68 6.98
C PHE A 331 -30.03 6.97 8.44
N LEU A 332 -30.38 8.21 8.77
CA LEU A 332 -30.77 8.59 10.13
C LEU A 332 -32.06 7.88 10.56
N ILE A 333 -33.04 7.76 9.67
CA ILE A 333 -34.30 7.02 9.92
C ILE A 333 -33.99 5.56 10.29
N VAL A 334 -33.24 4.86 9.44
CA VAL A 334 -32.90 3.45 9.65
C VAL A 334 -32.02 3.27 10.88
N SER A 335 -31.10 4.21 11.13
CA SER A 335 -30.25 4.22 12.32
C SER A 335 -31.05 4.31 13.62
N CYS A 336 -32.10 5.15 13.65
CA CYS A 336 -32.97 5.23 14.82
C CYS A 336 -33.68 3.90 15.10
N ALA A 337 -34.13 3.20 14.05
CA ALA A 337 -34.71 1.87 14.19
C ALA A 337 -33.70 0.85 14.72
N LEU A 338 -32.46 0.83 14.20
CA LEU A 338 -31.39 -0.05 14.70
C LEU A 338 -31.04 0.21 16.18
N MET A 339 -31.00 1.49 16.58
CA MET A 339 -30.71 1.87 17.96
C MET A 339 -31.79 1.41 18.96
N GLU A 340 -33.06 1.32 18.56
CA GLU A 340 -34.10 0.70 19.41
C GLU A 340 -33.86 -0.81 19.65
N TYR A 341 -33.13 -1.47 18.74
CA TYR A 341 -32.66 -2.85 18.93
C TYR A 341 -31.34 -2.94 19.70
N GLY A 342 -30.73 -1.81 20.07
CA GLY A 342 -29.43 -1.75 20.75
C GLY A 342 -28.24 -1.88 19.81
N ILE A 343 -28.44 -1.67 18.50
CA ILE A 343 -27.40 -1.80 17.50
C ILE A 343 -27.00 -0.42 17.02
N GLN A 344 -25.70 -0.14 17.07
CA GLN A 344 -25.14 1.08 16.51
C GLN A 344 -24.90 0.91 15.00
N PRO A 345 -25.35 1.87 14.16
CA PRO A 345 -25.04 1.85 12.75
C PRO A 345 -23.52 2.05 12.55
N ALA A 346 -22.94 1.36 11.56
CA ALA A 346 -21.51 1.43 11.34
C ALA A 346 -21.08 2.77 10.70
N GLY A 347 -21.88 3.33 9.78
CA GLY A 347 -21.53 4.61 9.16
C GLY A 347 -22.23 4.95 7.86
N VAL A 348 -21.68 5.92 7.14
CA VAL A 348 -22.09 6.33 5.80
C VAL A 348 -20.89 6.36 4.85
N ARG A 349 -21.14 6.20 3.54
CA ARG A 349 -20.14 6.33 2.47
C ARG A 349 -20.54 7.43 1.49
N LEU A 350 -19.61 8.35 1.26
CA LEU A 350 -19.61 9.37 0.21
C LEU A 350 -18.75 8.89 -0.96
N ASP A 351 -19.25 8.92 -2.19
CA ASP A 351 -18.53 8.55 -3.42
C ASP A 351 -18.55 9.67 -4.48
N SER A 352 -18.98 10.89 -4.12
CA SER A 352 -19.08 12.03 -5.03
C SER A 352 -19.28 13.35 -4.30
N GLY A 353 -19.22 14.45 -5.05
CA GLY A 353 -19.39 15.81 -4.53
C GLY A 353 -18.16 16.36 -3.81
N ASP A 354 -18.35 17.50 -3.12
CA ASP A 354 -17.32 18.08 -2.25
C ASP A 354 -17.24 17.25 -0.95
N LEU A 355 -16.30 16.31 -0.90
CA LEU A 355 -16.12 15.39 0.23
C LEU A 355 -15.83 16.14 1.54
N CYS A 356 -15.17 17.30 1.52
CA CYS A 356 -14.88 18.08 2.72
C CYS A 356 -16.15 18.70 3.28
N TYR A 357 -16.90 19.41 2.44
CA TYR A 357 -18.17 20.00 2.83
C TYR A 357 -19.18 18.94 3.27
N LEU A 358 -19.39 17.92 2.45
CA LEU A 358 -20.37 16.87 2.71
C LEU A 358 -20.05 16.07 3.97
N SER A 359 -18.78 15.75 4.24
CA SER A 359 -18.42 15.05 5.49
C SER A 359 -18.72 15.87 6.74
N LYS A 360 -18.46 17.18 6.72
CA LYS A 360 -18.78 18.08 7.83
C LYS A 360 -20.28 18.18 8.05
N GLU A 361 -21.08 18.33 6.99
CA GLU A 361 -22.53 18.35 7.09
C GLU A 361 -23.09 17.01 7.60
N CYS A 362 -22.57 15.88 7.12
CA CYS A 362 -22.93 14.56 7.64
C CYS A 362 -22.64 14.46 9.15
N ARG A 363 -21.45 14.90 9.59
CA ARG A 363 -21.08 14.92 11.01
C ARG A 363 -21.98 15.84 11.83
N ASN A 364 -22.35 16.99 11.31
CA ASN A 364 -23.29 17.91 11.96
C ASN A 364 -24.67 17.28 12.14
N MET A 365 -25.20 16.59 11.13
CA MET A 365 -26.47 15.89 11.23
C MET A 365 -26.42 14.74 12.26
N LEU A 366 -25.32 13.97 12.30
CA LEU A 366 -25.10 12.92 13.31
C LEU A 366 -25.04 13.50 14.72
N ASN A 367 -24.30 14.60 14.91
CA ASN A 367 -24.20 15.28 16.21
C ASN A 367 -25.55 15.83 16.69
N ARG A 368 -26.36 16.40 15.79
CA ARG A 368 -27.71 16.88 16.11
C ARG A 368 -28.62 15.74 16.57
N LEU A 369 -28.58 14.60 15.86
CA LEU A 369 -29.35 13.43 16.27
C LEU A 369 -28.88 12.87 17.62
N ASP A 370 -27.56 12.80 17.84
CA ASP A 370 -26.98 12.32 19.10
C ASP A 370 -27.43 13.16 20.30
N LEU A 371 -27.35 14.50 20.19
CA LEU A 371 -27.80 15.42 21.24
C LEU A 371 -29.27 15.22 21.62
N VAL A 372 -30.11 15.03 20.61
CA VAL A 372 -31.54 14.81 20.80
C VAL A 372 -31.82 13.47 21.47
N PHE A 373 -31.13 12.40 21.06
CA PHE A 373 -31.23 11.10 21.72
C PHE A 373 -30.77 11.20 23.17
N VAL A 374 -29.62 11.80 23.46
CA VAL A 374 -29.12 11.98 24.84
C VAL A 374 -30.14 12.69 25.74
N ASN A 375 -30.83 13.72 25.23
CA ASN A 375 -31.75 14.51 26.03
C ASN A 375 -33.17 13.93 26.16
N HIS A 376 -33.61 13.12 25.19
CA HIS A 376 -35.02 12.70 25.06
C HIS A 376 -35.23 11.20 24.84
N TYR A 377 -34.18 10.36 24.99
CA TYR A 377 -34.23 8.92 24.67
C TYR A 377 -35.46 8.20 25.25
N GLU A 378 -35.73 8.37 26.55
CA GLU A 378 -36.83 7.70 27.25
C GLU A 378 -38.21 8.06 26.68
N GLN A 379 -38.38 9.30 26.23
CA GLN A 379 -39.63 9.79 25.63
C GLN A 379 -39.82 9.24 24.22
N LEU A 380 -38.72 9.07 23.49
CA LEU A 380 -38.74 8.65 22.09
C LEU A 380 -38.83 7.14 21.91
N THR A 381 -38.30 6.39 22.88
CA THR A 381 -38.14 4.93 22.84
C THR A 381 -38.73 4.23 24.09
N PRO A 382 -40.00 4.50 24.45
CA PRO A 382 -40.57 4.06 25.74
C PRO A 382 -40.66 2.54 25.92
N ASN A 383 -40.51 1.77 24.83
CA ASN A 383 -40.61 0.30 24.83
C ASN A 383 -39.26 -0.41 24.73
N VAL A 384 -38.15 0.33 24.79
CA VAL A 384 -36.80 -0.23 24.78
C VAL A 384 -36.39 -0.44 26.24
N GLU A 385 -36.25 -1.71 26.68
CA GLU A 385 -35.67 -2.05 27.99
C GLU A 385 -34.42 -1.21 28.20
N LYS A 386 -34.28 -0.45 29.31
CA LYS A 386 -33.18 0.50 29.59
C LYS A 386 -31.85 0.11 28.93
N ILE A 387 -31.70 0.42 27.65
CA ILE A 387 -30.43 0.40 26.98
C ILE A 387 -29.82 1.68 27.50
N GLN A 388 -28.72 1.55 28.21
CA GLN A 388 -27.91 2.68 28.60
C GLN A 388 -27.35 3.26 27.29
N TYR A 389 -28.15 4.07 26.59
CA TYR A 389 -27.72 4.77 25.40
C TYR A 389 -26.63 5.74 25.85
N ASP A 390 -25.38 5.41 25.50
CA ASP A 390 -24.19 6.12 25.93
C ASP A 390 -23.71 7.17 24.90
N GLY A 391 -24.55 7.51 23.92
CA GLY A 391 -24.29 8.60 22.97
C GLY A 391 -23.25 8.25 21.91
N GLN A 392 -23.58 7.28 21.03
CA GLN A 392 -22.63 6.74 20.05
C GLN A 392 -22.98 6.98 18.58
N ILE A 393 -24.17 7.50 18.21
CA ILE A 393 -24.46 7.72 16.78
C ILE A 393 -23.55 8.79 16.17
N LYS A 394 -23.09 9.75 16.98
CA LYS A 394 -22.04 10.70 16.58
C LYS A 394 -20.69 10.03 16.24
N ASN A 395 -20.48 8.77 16.61
CA ASN A 395 -19.28 7.99 16.30
C ASN A 395 -19.43 7.15 15.03
N ALA A 396 -20.62 7.14 14.41
CA ALA A 396 -20.83 6.50 13.11
C ALA A 396 -19.78 7.01 12.12
N LYS A 397 -19.14 6.08 11.41
CA LYS A 397 -17.97 6.38 10.59
C LYS A 397 -18.37 7.03 9.28
N ILE A 398 -17.64 8.07 8.88
CA ILE A 398 -17.78 8.68 7.55
C ILE A 398 -16.68 8.12 6.67
N VAL A 399 -17.09 7.33 5.67
CA VAL A 399 -16.23 6.76 4.65
C VAL A 399 -16.28 7.64 3.42
N ALA A 400 -15.13 7.98 2.86
CA ALA A 400 -15.05 8.65 1.56
C ALA A 400 -14.36 7.75 0.53
N SER A 401 -14.91 7.68 -0.66
CA SER A 401 -14.29 7.09 -1.85
C SER A 401 -14.44 8.05 -3.04
N ASN A 402 -13.95 7.63 -4.21
CA ASN A 402 -13.91 8.36 -5.50
C ASN A 402 -12.66 9.21 -5.75
N ASP A 403 -11.85 8.74 -6.71
CA ASP A 403 -10.65 9.40 -7.24
C ASP A 403 -9.72 10.06 -6.20
N ILE A 404 -9.66 9.46 -5.00
CA ILE A 404 -8.78 9.91 -3.93
C ILE A 404 -7.32 9.70 -4.33
N THR A 405 -6.55 10.78 -4.27
CA THR A 405 -5.10 10.82 -4.52
C THR A 405 -4.36 11.26 -3.26
N GLU A 406 -3.02 11.18 -3.27
CA GLU A 406 -2.18 11.74 -2.20
C GLU A 406 -2.47 13.25 -1.97
N GLU A 407 -2.67 14.02 -3.04
CA GLU A 407 -2.99 15.44 -2.98
C GLU A 407 -4.35 15.70 -2.33
N VAL A 408 -5.36 14.93 -2.71
CA VAL A 408 -6.71 15.03 -2.15
C VAL A 408 -6.69 14.73 -0.66
N LEU A 409 -5.95 13.71 -0.22
CA LEU A 409 -5.80 13.38 1.22
C LEU A 409 -5.19 14.55 2.00
N VAL A 410 -4.11 15.14 1.49
CA VAL A 410 -3.47 16.31 2.11
C VAL A 410 -4.45 17.49 2.21
N GLN A 411 -5.23 17.74 1.15
CA GLN A 411 -6.19 18.84 1.12
C GLN A 411 -7.36 18.61 2.09
N LEU A 412 -7.96 17.41 2.08
CA LEU A 412 -9.03 17.04 3.00
C LEU A 412 -8.61 17.18 4.46
N HIS A 413 -7.38 16.76 4.78
CA HIS A 413 -6.86 16.94 6.11
C HIS A 413 -6.71 18.43 6.47
N LYS A 414 -6.04 19.23 5.61
CA LYS A 414 -5.84 20.67 5.86
C LYS A 414 -7.14 21.43 6.05
N ASP A 415 -8.17 21.05 5.31
CA ASP A 415 -9.49 21.68 5.39
C ASP A 415 -10.29 21.17 6.59
N GLY A 416 -9.80 20.18 7.35
CA GLY A 416 -10.48 19.62 8.51
C GLY A 416 -11.72 18.81 8.13
N ALA A 417 -11.66 18.03 7.05
CA ALA A 417 -12.73 17.12 6.65
C ALA A 417 -13.06 16.13 7.78
N ALA A 418 -14.35 15.84 7.98
CA ALA A 418 -14.81 14.96 9.05
C ALA A 418 -14.88 13.49 8.57
N ILE A 419 -13.81 13.01 7.91
CA ILE A 419 -13.74 11.68 7.31
C ILE A 419 -12.90 10.76 8.19
N ASP A 420 -13.45 9.60 8.56
CA ASP A 420 -12.76 8.60 9.38
C ASP A 420 -12.02 7.55 8.52
N THR A 421 -12.50 7.32 7.29
CA THR A 421 -12.05 6.21 6.46
C THR A 421 -12.00 6.59 4.99
N TYR A 422 -10.91 6.22 4.32
CA TYR A 422 -10.69 6.46 2.89
C TYR A 422 -10.65 5.14 2.10
N GLY A 423 -11.56 4.99 1.15
CA GLY A 423 -11.57 3.91 0.17
C GLY A 423 -10.88 4.34 -1.12
N ILE A 424 -9.69 3.80 -1.39
CA ILE A 424 -8.82 4.25 -2.50
C ILE A 424 -8.66 3.14 -3.52
N GLY A 425 -8.97 3.46 -4.78
CA GLY A 425 -8.99 2.51 -5.89
C GLY A 425 -7.88 2.75 -6.92
N THR A 426 -8.28 3.29 -8.09
CA THR A 426 -7.44 3.38 -9.31
C THR A 426 -6.05 3.98 -9.05
N HIS A 427 -5.97 5.08 -8.32
CA HIS A 427 -4.73 5.82 -8.09
C HIS A 427 -3.71 5.05 -7.24
N LEU A 428 -4.17 4.14 -6.40
CA LEU A 428 -3.34 3.26 -5.60
C LEU A 428 -2.80 2.11 -6.46
N VAL A 429 -3.69 1.25 -6.96
CA VAL A 429 -3.31 -0.07 -7.51
C VAL A 429 -2.67 -0.02 -8.89
N THR A 430 -2.92 1.06 -9.64
CA THR A 430 -2.29 1.28 -10.96
C THR A 430 -1.10 2.22 -10.88
N CYS A 431 -0.85 2.82 -9.71
CA CYS A 431 0.14 3.89 -9.52
C CYS A 431 0.03 4.98 -10.61
N LYS A 432 -1.21 5.40 -10.94
CA LYS A 432 -1.56 6.19 -12.15
C LYS A 432 -0.61 7.35 -12.47
N VAL A 433 -0.09 8.07 -11.47
CA VAL A 433 0.85 9.19 -11.65
C VAL A 433 2.20 8.74 -12.21
N GLN A 434 2.66 7.54 -11.82
CA GLN A 434 3.90 6.92 -12.28
C GLN A 434 3.73 5.40 -12.22
N PRO A 435 3.29 4.73 -13.30
CA PRO A 435 2.93 3.31 -13.28
C PRO A 435 4.13 2.35 -13.34
N ALA A 436 5.36 2.85 -13.22
CA ALA A 436 6.58 2.06 -13.20
C ALA A 436 7.66 2.70 -12.29
N LEU A 437 8.39 1.88 -11.53
CA LEU A 437 9.49 2.36 -10.67
C LEU A 437 10.69 2.85 -11.48
N GLY A 438 11.01 2.18 -12.59
CA GLY A 438 12.22 2.44 -13.37
C GLY A 438 13.50 1.83 -12.77
N GLY A 439 13.36 0.78 -11.96
CA GLY A 439 14.48 -0.01 -11.50
C GLY A 439 15.19 -0.74 -12.65
N VAL A 440 16.49 -0.92 -12.50
CA VAL A 440 17.39 -1.52 -13.48
C VAL A 440 18.29 -2.53 -12.81
N TYR A 441 18.71 -3.52 -13.57
CA TYR A 441 19.64 -4.56 -13.16
C TYR A 441 20.91 -4.45 -14.00
N LYS A 442 22.09 -4.43 -13.38
CA LYS A 442 23.35 -4.11 -14.07
C LYS A 442 24.49 -4.97 -13.57
N LEU A 443 25.29 -5.47 -14.51
CA LEU A 443 26.58 -6.10 -14.23
C LEU A 443 27.53 -5.05 -13.66
N VAL A 444 28.07 -5.32 -12.47
CA VAL A 444 29.02 -4.42 -11.79
C VAL A 444 30.39 -5.08 -11.59
N GLN A 445 30.49 -6.40 -11.70
CA GLN A 445 31.75 -7.13 -11.54
C GLN A 445 31.70 -8.46 -12.30
N VAL A 446 32.80 -8.87 -12.93
CA VAL A 446 32.97 -10.20 -13.53
C VAL A 446 34.41 -10.67 -13.35
N ASN A 447 34.63 -11.93 -12.95
CA ASN A 447 35.96 -12.46 -12.61
C ASN A 447 36.73 -11.59 -11.59
N GLY A 448 36.02 -11.05 -10.61
CA GLY A 448 36.58 -10.11 -9.62
C GLY A 448 36.92 -8.72 -10.17
N GLN A 449 36.77 -8.48 -11.48
CA GLN A 449 37.08 -7.20 -12.12
C GLN A 449 35.84 -6.29 -12.13
N PRO A 450 35.93 -5.07 -11.57
CA PRO A 450 34.86 -4.08 -11.62
C PRO A 450 34.47 -3.73 -13.06
N ARG A 451 33.18 -3.47 -13.30
CA ARG A 451 32.62 -3.08 -14.59
C ARG A 451 31.76 -1.83 -14.44
N MET A 452 31.95 -0.87 -15.34
CA MET A 452 31.23 0.38 -15.38
C MET A 452 30.59 0.56 -16.76
N LYS A 453 29.28 0.81 -16.81
CA LYS A 453 28.62 1.25 -18.02
C LYS A 453 28.72 2.77 -18.12
N MET A 454 29.37 3.26 -19.17
CA MET A 454 29.38 4.67 -19.55
C MET A 454 28.19 5.00 -20.46
N THR A 455 27.82 6.28 -20.50
CA THR A 455 26.76 6.80 -21.36
C THR A 455 26.94 8.31 -21.53
N GLU A 456 26.40 8.85 -22.62
CA GLU A 456 26.39 10.30 -22.91
C GLU A 456 25.71 11.11 -21.79
N GLU A 457 24.68 10.54 -21.15
CA GLU A 457 24.05 11.13 -19.97
C GLU A 457 24.77 10.66 -18.71
N ILE A 458 25.73 11.43 -18.19
CA ILE A 458 26.56 11.05 -17.02
C ILE A 458 25.72 10.53 -15.83
N SER A 459 24.52 11.06 -15.62
CA SER A 459 23.57 10.61 -14.57
C SER A 459 23.08 9.16 -14.70
N LYS A 460 23.23 8.54 -15.87
CA LYS A 460 22.88 7.13 -16.13
C LYS A 460 24.08 6.18 -16.07
N ALA A 461 25.29 6.68 -15.80
CA ALA A 461 26.46 5.84 -15.57
C ALA A 461 26.28 4.98 -14.31
N THR A 462 26.80 3.76 -14.32
CA THR A 462 26.64 2.80 -13.20
C THR A 462 27.84 2.83 -12.27
N LEU A 463 27.64 2.60 -10.98
CA LEU A 463 28.76 2.45 -10.05
C LEU A 463 29.44 1.08 -10.24
N PRO A 464 30.78 1.02 -10.40
CA PRO A 464 31.51 -0.22 -10.63
C PRO A 464 31.64 -1.07 -9.37
N GLY A 465 31.97 -2.35 -9.54
CA GLY A 465 32.34 -3.27 -8.46
C GLY A 465 31.16 -3.72 -7.59
N ALA A 466 31.37 -4.80 -6.87
CA ALA A 466 30.48 -5.26 -5.81
C ALA A 466 30.43 -4.23 -4.66
N LYS A 467 29.23 -3.82 -4.23
CA LYS A 467 29.04 -2.79 -3.20
C LYS A 467 28.36 -3.30 -1.94
N ASP A 468 28.61 -2.59 -0.83
CA ASP A 468 27.85 -2.62 0.43
C ASP A 468 27.25 -1.23 0.68
N VAL A 469 26.11 -1.18 1.38
CA VAL A 469 25.44 0.09 1.73
C VAL A 469 25.23 0.15 3.24
N PHE A 470 25.66 1.26 3.83
CA PHE A 470 25.56 1.52 5.26
C PHE A 470 24.72 2.77 5.51
N ARG A 471 23.62 2.62 6.26
CA ARG A 471 22.81 3.75 6.71
C ARG A 471 23.39 4.35 7.97
N LEU A 472 23.73 5.62 7.90
CA LEU A 472 24.32 6.39 8.99
C LEU A 472 23.24 7.20 9.70
N TYR A 473 23.19 7.10 11.02
CA TYR A 473 22.17 7.73 11.85
C TYR A 473 22.75 8.84 12.73
N LEU A 474 21.93 9.86 12.99
CA LEU A 474 22.13 10.86 14.02
C LEU A 474 21.86 10.29 15.42
N SER A 475 22.22 11.03 16.47
CA SER A 475 21.99 10.63 17.87
C SER A 475 20.50 10.53 18.23
N ASN A 476 19.61 11.20 17.50
CA ASN A 476 18.16 11.11 17.63
C ASN A 476 17.55 9.94 16.82
N ASN A 477 18.38 8.98 16.37
CA ASN A 477 17.98 7.83 15.55
C ASN A 477 17.38 8.16 14.18
N GLU A 478 17.49 9.41 13.70
CA GLU A 478 17.10 9.74 12.33
C GLU A 478 18.19 9.33 11.34
N PRO A 479 17.82 8.71 10.21
CA PRO A 479 18.78 8.38 9.15
C PRO A 479 19.24 9.66 8.45
N TYR A 480 20.53 9.76 8.16
CA TYR A 480 21.15 10.99 7.64
C TYR A 480 21.75 10.85 6.25
N VAL A 481 22.47 9.76 6.01
CA VAL A 481 23.10 9.44 4.72
C VAL A 481 23.25 7.94 4.57
N ASP A 482 23.05 7.44 3.36
CA ASP A 482 23.43 6.09 2.98
C ASP A 482 24.79 6.14 2.29
N LEU A 483 25.76 5.44 2.88
CA LEU A 483 27.15 5.39 2.44
C LEU A 483 27.39 4.10 1.67
N ILE A 484 27.72 4.24 0.38
CA ILE A 484 28.06 3.16 -0.53
C ILE A 484 29.57 2.92 -0.46
N CYS A 485 29.94 1.68 -0.12
CA CYS A 485 31.31 1.22 0.05
C CYS A 485 31.64 0.10 -0.94
N GLN A 486 32.92 -0.11 -1.20
CA GLN A 486 33.37 -1.34 -1.86
C GLN A 486 33.11 -2.53 -0.92
N ARG A 487 32.50 -3.60 -1.45
CA ARG A 487 32.06 -4.75 -0.65
C ARG A 487 33.23 -5.38 0.12
N ASP A 488 33.01 -5.63 1.41
CA ASP A 488 33.95 -6.27 2.33
C ASP A 488 35.34 -5.60 2.48
N GLN A 489 35.54 -4.41 1.91
CA GLN A 489 36.81 -3.67 2.01
C GLN A 489 36.81 -2.56 3.07
N GLU A 490 35.64 -2.23 3.61
CA GLU A 490 35.45 -1.14 4.55
C GLU A 490 34.57 -1.58 5.73
N LYS A 491 35.00 -1.25 6.94
CA LYS A 491 34.20 -1.41 8.16
C LYS A 491 33.73 -0.03 8.63
N ILE A 492 32.41 0.15 8.65
CA ILE A 492 31.78 1.39 9.07
C ILE A 492 31.22 1.22 10.48
N GLU A 493 31.67 2.04 11.42
CA GLU A 493 31.41 1.92 12.85
C GLU A 493 30.92 3.24 13.44
N ALA A 494 30.07 3.17 14.47
CA ALA A 494 29.60 4.35 15.17
C ALA A 494 30.77 5.10 15.84
N GLY A 495 30.69 6.43 15.91
CA GLY A 495 31.67 7.28 16.57
C GLY A 495 32.97 7.52 15.78
N LYS A 496 33.16 6.91 14.61
CA LYS A 496 34.30 7.21 13.71
C LYS A 496 33.91 8.22 12.63
N ILE A 497 34.86 8.99 12.13
CA ILE A 497 34.59 10.01 11.09
C ILE A 497 34.79 9.36 9.72
N TYR A 498 33.83 9.56 8.82
CA TYR A 498 33.88 9.10 7.42
C TYR A 498 33.64 10.26 6.46
N THR A 499 34.42 10.30 5.38
CA THR A 499 34.19 11.24 4.27
C THR A 499 33.08 10.68 3.37
N CYS A 500 31.97 11.41 3.27
CA CYS A 500 30.86 11.12 2.37
C CYS A 500 30.99 12.00 1.13
N VAL A 501 31.22 11.39 -0.03
CA VAL A 501 31.41 12.10 -1.31
C VAL A 501 30.15 11.96 -2.16
N HIS A 502 29.63 13.06 -2.71
CA HIS A 502 28.48 12.99 -3.61
C HIS A 502 28.84 12.21 -4.89
N PRO A 503 27.98 11.31 -5.40
CA PRO A 503 28.33 10.38 -6.47
C PRO A 503 28.79 11.03 -7.78
N THR A 504 28.34 12.24 -8.09
CA THR A 504 28.62 12.94 -9.35
C THR A 504 29.26 14.33 -9.18
N ASP A 505 29.39 14.83 -7.95
CA ASP A 505 29.86 16.20 -7.69
C ASP A 505 30.90 16.18 -6.58
N GLU A 506 32.16 16.17 -6.97
CA GLU A 506 33.27 16.04 -6.04
C GLU A 506 33.41 17.19 -5.05
N LEU A 507 32.91 18.37 -5.38
CA LEU A 507 32.95 19.52 -4.47
C LEU A 507 31.94 19.36 -3.34
N LYS A 508 30.89 18.55 -3.55
CA LYS A 508 29.93 18.16 -2.53
C LYS A 508 30.45 16.95 -1.75
N ARG A 509 31.24 17.20 -0.71
CA ARG A 509 31.65 16.18 0.26
C ARG A 509 31.56 16.71 1.68
N VAL A 510 31.34 15.81 2.64
CA VAL A 510 31.20 16.15 4.06
C VAL A 510 31.77 15.05 4.94
N GLN A 511 32.36 15.43 6.08
CA GLN A 511 32.75 14.48 7.11
C GLN A 511 31.57 14.21 8.05
N VAL A 512 31.24 12.94 8.25
CA VAL A 512 30.13 12.49 9.10
C VAL A 512 30.65 11.58 10.20
N LYS A 513 30.23 11.85 11.44
CA LYS A 513 30.45 10.98 12.60
C LYS A 513 29.11 10.37 13.01
N PRO A 514 28.77 9.15 12.58
CA PRO A 514 27.47 8.56 12.86
C PRO A 514 27.36 8.15 14.34
N ALA A 515 26.19 8.35 14.94
CA ALA A 515 25.88 7.84 16.27
C ALA A 515 25.51 6.34 16.24
N ARG A 516 24.95 5.89 15.11
CA ARG A 516 24.60 4.48 14.85
C ARG A 516 24.76 4.18 13.37
N VAL A 517 25.12 2.95 13.05
CA VAL A 517 25.37 2.46 11.69
C VAL A 517 24.58 1.18 11.47
N VAL A 518 23.95 1.03 10.30
CA VAL A 518 23.30 -0.22 9.88
C VAL A 518 23.79 -0.61 8.50
N LYS A 519 24.38 -1.80 8.35
CA LYS A 519 24.60 -2.42 7.04
C LYS A 519 23.24 -2.86 6.50
N LEU A 520 22.81 -2.31 5.36
CA LEU A 520 21.46 -2.54 4.85
C LEU A 520 21.30 -3.95 4.27
N HIS A 521 22.27 -4.42 3.48
CA HIS A 521 22.20 -5.72 2.83
C HIS A 521 22.46 -6.86 3.81
N GLN A 522 21.52 -7.80 3.87
CA GLN A 522 21.67 -9.11 4.49
C GLN A 522 21.78 -10.18 3.40
N THR A 523 22.51 -11.26 3.68
CA THR A 523 22.56 -12.43 2.80
C THR A 523 21.36 -13.31 3.07
N TRP A 524 20.50 -13.49 2.07
CA TRP A 524 19.26 -14.29 2.15
C TRP A 524 19.42 -15.70 1.59
N LEU A 525 20.35 -15.83 0.65
CA LEU A 525 20.67 -17.05 -0.05
C LEU A 525 22.16 -17.02 -0.35
N GLU A 526 22.89 -18.11 -0.09
CA GLU A 526 24.31 -18.23 -0.39
C GLU A 526 24.66 -19.70 -0.66
N ASN A 527 25.01 -20.01 -1.91
CA ASN A 527 25.51 -21.33 -2.33
C ASN A 527 24.62 -22.50 -1.86
N GLY A 528 23.30 -22.34 -2.03
CA GLY A 528 22.29 -23.33 -1.62
C GLY A 528 21.79 -23.20 -0.18
N VAL A 529 22.46 -22.40 0.66
CA VAL A 529 22.01 -22.11 2.03
C VAL A 529 20.99 -20.98 2.00
N VAL A 530 19.79 -21.23 2.53
CA VAL A 530 18.72 -20.23 2.67
C VAL A 530 18.69 -19.75 4.12
N THR A 531 18.91 -18.46 4.35
CA THR A 531 18.82 -17.84 5.70
C THR A 531 17.46 -17.21 5.96
N TYR A 532 16.65 -17.03 4.91
CA TYR A 532 15.24 -16.66 5.04
C TYR A 532 14.48 -17.74 5.81
N ASN A 533 13.47 -17.34 6.58
CA ASN A 533 12.68 -18.30 7.37
C ASN A 533 12.00 -19.33 6.46
N HIS A 534 12.18 -20.62 6.73
CA HIS A 534 11.70 -21.69 5.86
C HIS A 534 11.55 -23.03 6.60
N VAL A 535 10.87 -23.97 5.96
CA VAL A 535 10.84 -25.39 6.32
C VAL A 535 11.24 -26.23 5.13
N VAL A 536 11.84 -27.40 5.39
CA VAL A 536 12.12 -28.39 4.34
C VAL A 536 11.09 -29.51 4.44
N LYS A 537 10.31 -29.70 3.37
CA LYS A 537 9.32 -30.78 3.25
C LYS A 537 9.58 -31.55 1.96
N ASP A 538 9.68 -32.87 2.04
CA ASP A 538 9.94 -33.75 0.90
C ASP A 538 11.19 -33.33 0.09
N GLY A 539 12.23 -32.86 0.78
CA GLY A 539 13.47 -32.37 0.17
C GLY A 539 13.34 -31.01 -0.54
N LYS A 540 12.20 -30.33 -0.46
CA LYS A 540 11.96 -29.01 -1.04
C LYS A 540 11.93 -27.93 0.03
N VAL A 541 12.58 -26.80 -0.24
CA VAL A 541 12.52 -25.61 0.59
C VAL A 541 11.17 -24.92 0.37
N GLN A 542 10.45 -24.68 1.46
CA GLN A 542 9.24 -23.88 1.49
C GLN A 542 9.46 -22.68 2.41
N LEU A 543 9.47 -21.48 1.83
CA LEU A 543 9.66 -20.25 2.58
C LEU A 543 8.44 -19.94 3.46
N ILE A 544 8.70 -19.34 4.61
CA ILE A 544 7.70 -18.83 5.55
C ILE A 544 7.84 -17.31 5.57
N HIS A 545 6.93 -16.63 4.88
CA HIS A 545 6.91 -15.17 4.84
C HIS A 545 6.37 -14.59 6.16
N PRO A 546 6.86 -13.41 6.58
CA PRO A 546 6.28 -12.70 7.70
C PRO A 546 4.83 -12.31 7.40
N GLU A 547 4.02 -12.19 8.44
CA GLU A 547 2.67 -11.65 8.31
C GLU A 547 2.74 -10.22 7.75
N VAL A 548 1.90 -9.92 6.75
CA VAL A 548 1.90 -8.61 6.08
C VAL A 548 1.68 -7.46 7.07
N GLY A 549 0.94 -7.69 8.16
CA GLY A 549 0.71 -6.71 9.22
C GLY A 549 1.99 -6.35 9.99
N ALA A 550 2.89 -7.32 10.20
CA ALA A 550 4.18 -7.09 10.84
C ALA A 550 5.12 -6.29 9.90
N VAL A 551 5.11 -6.60 8.61
CA VAL A 551 5.87 -5.81 7.61
C VAL A 551 5.30 -4.39 7.52
N ARG A 552 3.97 -4.22 7.50
CA ARG A 552 3.31 -2.90 7.54
C ARG A 552 3.74 -2.07 8.75
N GLN A 553 3.73 -2.69 9.93
CA GLN A 553 4.20 -2.04 11.15
C GLN A 553 5.65 -1.56 10.97
N PHE A 554 6.54 -2.44 10.52
CA PHE A 554 7.93 -2.12 10.28
C PHE A 554 8.12 -0.98 9.26
N VAL A 555 7.40 -0.99 8.14
CA VAL A 555 7.41 0.09 7.12
C VAL A 555 7.10 1.44 7.78
N LEU A 556 6.02 1.50 8.55
CA LEU A 556 5.56 2.75 9.15
C LEU A 556 6.49 3.22 10.28
N GLU A 557 7.14 2.32 11.01
CA GLU A 557 8.20 2.68 11.95
C GLU A 557 9.42 3.27 11.23
N GLN A 558 9.86 2.70 10.11
CA GLN A 558 10.97 3.26 9.32
C GLN A 558 10.62 4.68 8.83
N VAL A 559 9.41 4.88 8.32
CA VAL A 559 8.97 6.17 7.79
C VAL A 559 8.74 7.18 8.90
N TYR A 560 8.15 6.78 10.03
CA TYR A 560 8.01 7.65 11.20
C TYR A 560 9.37 8.21 11.64
N MET A 561 10.43 7.39 11.59
CA MET A 561 11.79 7.79 11.93
C MET A 561 12.46 8.70 10.90
N LEU A 562 12.01 8.75 9.63
CA LEU A 562 12.52 9.71 8.65
C LEU A 562 12.25 11.16 9.11
N ARG A 563 13.15 12.07 8.77
CA ARG A 563 12.93 13.50 8.98
C ARG A 563 11.72 13.98 8.17
N ASP A 564 11.03 14.98 8.70
CA ASP A 564 9.76 15.46 8.13
C ASP A 564 9.93 16.08 6.75
N ASP A 565 11.08 16.68 6.47
CA ASP A 565 11.40 17.25 5.16
C ASP A 565 11.53 16.21 4.05
N HIS A 566 11.87 14.95 4.37
CA HIS A 566 11.85 13.85 3.41
C HIS A 566 10.42 13.35 3.13
N LYS A 567 9.51 13.42 4.11
CA LYS A 567 8.14 12.90 3.99
C LYS A 567 7.18 13.80 3.22
N ARG A 568 7.54 15.06 3.00
CA ARG A 568 6.66 16.05 2.36
C ARG A 568 6.10 15.55 1.03
N TYR A 569 4.83 15.85 0.81
CA TYR A 569 4.18 15.65 -0.48
C TYR A 569 4.87 16.49 -1.57
N LEU A 570 4.99 17.80 -1.34
CA LEU A 570 5.53 18.75 -2.30
C LEU A 570 7.00 19.08 -1.98
N ASN A 571 7.86 18.99 -3.00
CA ASN A 571 9.27 19.35 -2.95
C ASN A 571 10.01 18.78 -1.71
N PRO A 572 9.95 17.46 -1.46
CA PRO A 572 10.67 16.89 -0.33
C PRO A 572 12.17 17.08 -0.51
N THR A 573 12.88 17.25 0.60
CA THR A 573 14.34 17.34 0.58
C THR A 573 14.92 16.02 0.09
N PRO A 574 15.80 16.01 -0.93
CA PRO A 574 16.44 14.78 -1.38
C PRO A 574 17.25 14.13 -0.26
N TYR A 575 17.11 12.82 -0.08
CA TYR A 575 17.95 12.07 0.83
C TYR A 575 19.37 11.93 0.27
N LYS A 576 20.37 11.88 1.16
CA LYS A 576 21.78 11.82 0.76
C LYS A 576 22.17 10.36 0.54
N VAL A 577 22.53 10.02 -0.69
CA VAL A 577 23.27 8.80 -1.03
C VAL A 577 24.68 9.24 -1.41
N SER A 578 25.70 8.71 -0.74
CA SER A 578 27.09 9.14 -0.89
C SER A 578 28.03 7.95 -1.06
N LEU A 579 29.18 8.19 -1.66
CA LEU A 579 30.26 7.22 -1.80
C LEU A 579 31.26 7.38 -0.65
N SER A 580 31.84 6.28 -0.20
CA SER A 580 33.08 6.33 0.57
C SER A 580 34.21 6.92 -0.28
N GLU A 581 35.28 7.37 0.37
CA GLU A 581 36.46 7.88 -0.34
C GLU A 581 37.05 6.81 -1.28
N LYS A 582 37.18 5.56 -0.81
CA LYS A 582 37.65 4.43 -1.64
C LYS A 582 36.73 4.16 -2.83
N MET A 583 35.41 4.19 -2.61
CA MET A 583 34.45 3.98 -3.68
C MET A 583 34.48 5.12 -4.71
N SER A 584 34.62 6.37 -4.25
CA SER A 584 34.80 7.54 -5.12
C SER A 584 36.07 7.44 -5.96
N HIS A 585 37.19 6.97 -5.39
CA HIS A 585 38.43 6.74 -6.14
C HIS A 585 38.25 5.69 -7.24
N LEU A 586 37.63 4.54 -6.94
CA LEU A 586 37.38 3.49 -7.93
C LEU A 586 36.51 3.98 -9.10
N VAL A 587 35.49 4.79 -8.82
CA VAL A 587 34.64 5.38 -9.87
C VAL A 587 35.48 6.22 -10.85
N LYS A 588 36.42 7.03 -10.34
CA LYS A 588 37.26 7.88 -11.19
C LYS A 588 38.22 7.07 -12.04
N GLU A 589 38.89 6.10 -11.42
CA GLU A 589 39.81 5.19 -12.10
C GLU A 589 39.11 4.49 -13.27
N MET A 590 37.97 3.85 -12.99
CA MET A 590 37.14 3.19 -14.00
C MET A 590 36.63 4.13 -15.09
N ALA A 591 36.24 5.36 -14.73
CA ALA A 591 35.76 6.34 -15.70
C ALA A 591 36.85 6.80 -16.67
N ILE A 592 38.10 6.92 -16.21
CA ILE A 592 39.27 7.24 -17.04
C ILE A 592 39.58 6.05 -17.95
N GLU A 593 39.65 4.84 -17.41
CA GLU A 593 39.93 3.62 -18.19
C GLU A 593 38.90 3.40 -19.31
N CYS A 594 37.62 3.58 -19.01
CA CYS A 594 36.53 3.40 -19.97
C CYS A 594 36.44 4.52 -21.03
N ARG A 595 37.11 5.66 -20.83
CA ARG A 595 37.14 6.80 -21.78
C ARG A 595 38.45 6.95 -22.53
N ASN A 596 39.32 5.93 -22.50
CA ASN A 596 40.48 5.89 -23.37
C ASN A 596 40.07 5.52 -24.81
N VAL A 597 39.55 6.51 -25.55
CA VAL A 597 39.08 6.33 -26.93
C VAL A 597 40.03 7.06 -27.87
N PRO A 598 40.68 6.36 -28.82
CA PRO A 598 41.45 7.04 -29.87
C PRO A 598 40.50 7.89 -30.72
N LEU A 599 40.92 9.11 -31.06
CA LEU A 599 40.16 9.94 -32.00
C LEU A 599 40.02 9.18 -33.33
N ILE A 600 38.79 9.00 -33.77
CA ILE A 600 38.49 8.47 -35.11
C ILE A 600 38.46 9.69 -36.04
N GLU A 601 39.29 9.68 -37.10
CA GLU A 601 39.28 10.69 -38.17
C GLU A 601 37.97 10.68 -38.96
#